data_AF-A0A136PT78-F1
#
_entry.id   AF-A0A136PT78-F1
#
_cell.length_a   1.000
_cell.length_b   1.000
_cell.length_c   1.000
_cell.angle_alpha   90.00
_cell.angle_beta   90.00
_cell.angle_gamma   90.00
#
_symmetry.space_group_name_H-M   'P 1'
#
loop_
_entity.id
_entity.type
_entity.pdbx_description
1 polymer ?
#
loop_
_entity_poly.entity_id
_entity_poly.type
_entity_poly.pdbx_seq_one_letter_code
_entity_poly.pdbx_strand_id
1 'polypeptide(L)'
;MSNAAGAKATREEEIAFLAMEQVLGVDIKLADAGAGDKMPDGSWVYPDGQERHGIVEVTSPPAASLMVRWARARRAGLPQTESGSIPLRLNELAQVCDEMLAADWARGNIHKLLAQPADERHLFLFGRRHEEEHYFFRLSDLDDDGKTEPVDNLVLPQGISDVWFRGRARLDGDQPRDQPVGTVELRLARFHAESGWHRYVVRIEERHLPTPNRHITDDRVPAGWRHPKVRSTRPADD
;
A
#
# COMPACT_ATOMS: atom_id res chain seq x y z
N MET A 1 3.64 10.93 -31.60
CA MET A 1 4.69 11.03 -30.57
C MET A 1 4.15 10.46 -29.28
N SER A 2 4.79 9.42 -28.77
CA SER A 2 4.32 8.61 -27.64
C SER A 2 4.61 9.34 -26.32
N ASN A 3 3.57 9.64 -25.53
CA ASN A 3 3.71 10.12 -24.16
C ASN A 3 4.07 8.98 -23.17
N ALA A 4 4.54 7.82 -23.65
CA ALA A 4 4.91 6.68 -22.80
C ALA A 4 6.22 6.88 -22.01
N ALA A 5 6.84 8.06 -22.08
CA ALA A 5 7.96 8.42 -21.23
C ALA A 5 7.44 8.86 -19.84
N GLY A 6 7.50 7.96 -18.86
CA GLY A 6 7.66 8.36 -17.46
C GLY A 6 6.41 8.35 -16.58
N ALA A 7 5.54 7.36 -16.70
CA ALA A 7 4.69 7.00 -15.56
C ALA A 7 5.60 6.51 -14.42
N LYS A 8 5.53 7.16 -13.27
CA LYS A 8 6.27 6.78 -12.06
C LYS A 8 5.26 6.47 -10.97
N ALA A 9 5.48 5.36 -10.27
CA ALA A 9 4.71 5.02 -9.10
C ALA A 9 4.80 6.16 -8.07
N THR A 10 3.72 6.39 -7.34
CA THR A 10 3.79 7.16 -6.10
C THR A 10 4.68 6.43 -5.09
N ARG A 11 5.07 7.13 -4.03
CA ARG A 11 5.92 6.51 -3.00
C ARG A 11 5.20 5.38 -2.29
N GLU A 12 3.91 5.54 -2.03
CA GLU A 12 3.05 4.56 -1.37
C GLU A 12 2.85 3.32 -2.24
N GLU A 13 2.59 3.52 -3.54
CA GLU A 13 2.56 2.45 -4.55
C GLU A 13 3.89 1.70 -4.59
N GLU A 14 5.01 2.42 -4.67
CA GLU A 14 6.34 1.78 -4.75
C GLU A 14 6.64 0.94 -3.49
N ILE A 15 6.28 1.44 -2.30
CA ILE A 15 6.40 0.68 -1.05
C ILE A 15 5.57 -0.60 -1.11
N ALA A 16 4.30 -0.49 -1.53
CA ALA A 16 3.40 -1.64 -1.65
C ALA A 16 3.94 -2.66 -2.66
N PHE A 17 4.41 -2.20 -3.80
CA PHE A 17 4.95 -3.07 -4.84
C PHE A 17 6.22 -3.78 -4.37
N LEU A 18 7.23 -3.08 -3.87
CA LEU A 18 8.47 -3.71 -3.39
C LEU A 18 8.19 -4.71 -2.25
N ALA A 19 7.27 -4.38 -1.36
CA ALA A 19 6.82 -5.28 -0.29
C ALA A 19 6.19 -6.57 -0.86
N MET A 20 5.25 -6.43 -1.79
CA MET A 20 4.57 -7.57 -2.41
C MET A 20 5.51 -8.40 -3.28
N GLU A 21 6.41 -7.78 -4.04
CA GLU A 21 7.44 -8.47 -4.82
C GLU A 21 8.31 -9.36 -3.93
N GLN A 22 8.74 -8.86 -2.75
CA GLN A 22 9.53 -9.64 -1.81
C GLN A 22 8.74 -10.83 -1.22
N VAL A 23 7.44 -10.68 -0.96
CA VAL A 23 6.61 -11.74 -0.36
C VAL A 23 6.16 -12.77 -1.39
N LEU A 24 5.73 -12.32 -2.58
CA LEU A 24 5.16 -13.17 -3.62
C LEU A 24 6.21 -13.71 -4.60
N GLY A 25 7.40 -13.12 -4.66
CA GLY A 25 8.43 -13.50 -5.62
C GLY A 25 8.08 -13.14 -7.06
N VAL A 26 7.38 -12.02 -7.27
CA VAL A 26 6.89 -11.55 -8.57
C VAL A 26 7.56 -10.23 -8.97
N ASP A 27 7.40 -9.83 -10.23
CA ASP A 27 7.82 -8.53 -10.76
C ASP A 27 6.58 -7.68 -11.09
N ILE A 28 6.34 -6.62 -10.32
CA ILE A 28 5.14 -5.78 -10.48
C ILE A 28 5.42 -4.63 -11.44
N LYS A 29 4.57 -4.51 -12.44
CA LYS A 29 4.56 -3.44 -13.44
C LYS A 29 3.48 -2.45 -13.12
N LEU A 30 3.70 -1.18 -13.46
CA LEU A 30 2.63 -0.19 -13.48
C LEU A 30 1.62 -0.60 -14.55
N ALA A 31 0.33 -0.61 -14.21
CA ALA A 31 -0.67 -0.70 -15.26
C ALA A 31 -0.64 0.57 -16.12
N ASP A 32 -1.09 0.46 -17.36
CA ASP A 32 -0.99 1.54 -18.35
C ASP A 32 -1.58 2.86 -17.85
N ALA A 33 -0.70 3.83 -17.55
CA ALA A 33 -1.05 5.16 -17.08
C ALA A 33 -1.88 5.97 -18.09
N GLY A 34 -2.02 5.51 -19.34
CA GLY A 34 -2.86 6.14 -20.37
C GLY A 34 -4.37 6.02 -20.14
N ALA A 35 -4.82 5.10 -19.29
CA ALA A 35 -6.25 4.85 -19.03
C ALA A 35 -6.82 5.61 -17.81
N GLY A 36 -5.99 6.38 -17.10
CA GLY A 36 -6.38 7.14 -15.92
C GLY A 36 -6.80 6.26 -14.74
N ASP A 37 -7.65 6.79 -13.86
CA ASP A 37 -8.11 6.20 -12.58
C ASP A 37 -8.96 4.90 -12.71
N LYS A 38 -8.93 4.25 -13.88
CA LYS A 38 -9.72 3.05 -14.21
C LYS A 38 -8.92 1.76 -14.21
N MET A 39 -7.58 1.84 -14.22
CA MET A 39 -6.69 0.69 -14.24
C MET A 39 -6.05 0.49 -12.87
N PRO A 40 -6.03 -0.75 -12.32
CA PRO A 40 -5.33 -1.08 -11.09
C PRO A 40 -3.92 -0.53 -11.09
N ASP A 41 -3.37 -0.16 -9.94
CA ASP A 41 -2.06 0.50 -9.91
C ASP A 41 -0.92 -0.42 -10.36
N GLY A 42 -1.02 -1.72 -10.08
CA GLY A 42 0.00 -2.71 -10.42
C GLY A 42 -0.54 -3.98 -11.07
N SER A 43 0.30 -4.64 -11.86
CA SER A 43 0.03 -5.95 -12.49
C SER A 43 1.28 -6.80 -12.59
N TRP A 44 1.13 -8.12 -12.60
CA TRP A 44 2.22 -9.07 -12.83
C TRP A 44 1.73 -10.38 -13.45
N VAL A 45 2.68 -11.15 -13.95
CA VAL A 45 2.48 -12.54 -14.36
C VAL A 45 3.42 -13.41 -13.51
N TYR A 46 2.95 -14.56 -13.07
CA TYR A 46 3.76 -15.48 -12.28
C TYR A 46 4.91 -16.09 -13.09
N PRO A 47 6.12 -16.25 -12.50
CA PRO A 47 7.28 -16.79 -13.20
C PRO A 47 7.25 -18.32 -13.33
N ASP A 48 6.20 -18.98 -12.85
CA ASP A 48 6.07 -20.44 -12.80
C ASP A 48 5.71 -21.08 -14.16
N GLY A 49 5.64 -20.27 -15.22
CA GLY A 49 5.28 -20.70 -16.56
C GLY A 49 3.78 -20.95 -16.74
N GLN A 50 2.96 -20.73 -15.71
CA GLN A 50 1.52 -20.64 -15.86
C GLN A 50 1.17 -19.18 -16.19
N GLU A 51 0.28 -18.96 -17.16
CA GLU A 51 -0.22 -17.62 -17.50
C GLU A 51 -1.20 -17.08 -16.44
N ARG A 52 -0.82 -17.19 -15.15
CA ARG A 52 -1.59 -16.62 -14.05
C ARG A 52 -1.25 -15.14 -13.91
N HIS A 53 -2.28 -14.31 -13.94
CA HIS A 53 -2.19 -12.86 -13.91
C HIS A 53 -2.71 -12.31 -12.59
N GLY A 54 -1.90 -11.51 -11.91
CA GLY A 54 -2.26 -10.81 -10.69
C GLY A 54 -2.33 -9.30 -10.90
N ILE A 55 -3.26 -8.65 -10.19
CA ILE A 55 -3.39 -7.19 -10.16
C ILE A 55 -3.52 -6.68 -8.74
N VAL A 56 -3.06 -5.45 -8.52
CA VAL A 56 -3.15 -4.79 -7.22
C VAL A 56 -3.65 -3.36 -7.35
N GLU A 57 -4.48 -2.96 -6.40
CA GLU A 57 -4.86 -1.58 -6.15
C GLU A 57 -4.30 -1.16 -4.80
N VAL A 58 -3.56 -0.06 -4.77
CA VAL A 58 -2.91 0.48 -3.58
C VAL A 58 -3.71 1.69 -3.12
N THR A 59 -4.35 1.56 -1.96
CA THR A 59 -5.27 2.59 -1.47
C THR A 59 -5.19 2.75 0.04
N SER A 60 -5.90 3.74 0.55
CA SER A 60 -5.94 4.02 1.98
C SER A 60 -7.30 4.58 2.38
N PRO A 61 -7.79 4.21 3.58
CA PRO A 61 -9.02 4.77 4.10
C PRO A 61 -8.99 6.31 4.05
N PRO A 62 -10.09 6.95 3.59
CA PRO A 62 -10.20 8.38 3.67
C PRO A 62 -10.22 8.74 5.15
N ALA A 63 -9.34 9.66 5.52
CA ALA A 63 -9.44 10.30 6.80
C ALA A 63 -10.75 11.12 6.82
N ALA A 64 -11.82 10.63 7.46
CA ALA A 64 -13.14 11.27 7.41
C ALA A 64 -13.10 12.75 7.89
N SER A 65 -12.29 13.04 8.91
CA SER A 65 -12.02 14.40 9.39
C SER A 65 -11.14 15.23 8.44
N LEU A 66 -10.35 14.57 7.58
CA LEU A 66 -9.51 15.19 6.57
C LEU A 66 -10.31 15.66 5.36
N MET A 67 -11.26 14.85 4.86
CA MET A 67 -12.11 15.27 3.74
C MET A 67 -12.94 16.51 4.11
N VAL A 68 -13.45 16.57 5.34
CA VAL A 68 -14.14 17.75 5.87
C VAL A 68 -13.19 18.95 6.01
N ARG A 69 -11.97 18.74 6.55
CA ARG A 69 -10.96 19.81 6.67
C ARG A 69 -10.45 20.30 5.34
N TRP A 70 -10.26 19.43 4.35
CA TRP A 70 -9.87 19.77 2.98
C TRP A 70 -10.97 20.52 2.25
N ALA A 71 -12.23 20.09 2.39
CA ALA A 71 -13.37 20.82 1.84
C ALA A 71 -13.52 22.21 2.48
N ARG A 72 -13.12 22.37 3.75
CA ARG A 72 -13.09 23.67 4.46
C ARG A 72 -11.89 24.53 4.05
N ALA A 73 -10.69 23.95 3.99
CA ALA A 73 -9.46 24.63 3.58
C ALA A 73 -9.53 25.10 2.13
N ARG A 74 -10.08 24.29 1.22
CA ARG A 74 -10.34 24.65 -0.18
C ARG A 74 -11.32 25.81 -0.30
N ARG A 75 -12.37 25.85 0.53
CA ARG A 75 -13.29 27.01 0.62
C ARG A 75 -12.62 28.27 1.19
N ALA A 76 -11.60 28.10 2.02
CA ALA A 76 -10.90 29.20 2.69
C ALA A 76 -9.58 29.63 1.99
N GLY A 77 -9.19 28.98 0.89
CA GLY A 77 -7.92 29.26 0.20
C GLY A 77 -6.66 28.90 1.03
N LEU A 78 -6.79 28.01 2.02
CA LEU A 78 -5.71 27.66 2.93
C LEU A 78 -4.93 26.43 2.45
N PRO A 79 -3.62 26.32 2.78
CA PRO A 79 -2.84 25.12 2.57
C PRO A 79 -3.48 23.90 3.22
N GLN A 80 -3.40 22.74 2.57
CA GLN A 80 -3.93 21.47 3.08
C GLN A 80 -2.84 20.71 3.83
N THR A 81 -3.21 20.06 4.94
CA THR A 81 -2.34 19.17 5.71
C THR A 81 -3.04 17.83 5.92
N GLU A 82 -2.28 16.72 5.90
CA GLU A 82 -2.77 15.34 5.95
C GLU A 82 -2.82 14.76 7.39
N SER A 83 -3.99 14.23 7.80
CA SER A 83 -4.23 13.46 9.05
C SER A 83 -5.63 12.85 9.10
N GLY A 84 -5.80 11.54 9.32
CA GLY A 84 -6.96 11.00 10.02
C GLY A 84 -6.89 9.50 10.32
N SER A 85 -7.44 9.12 11.49
CA SER A 85 -7.33 7.80 12.10
C SER A 85 -8.60 6.95 11.99
N ILE A 86 -8.42 5.63 12.11
CA ILE A 86 -9.51 4.66 12.30
C ILE A 86 -9.79 4.54 13.82
N PRO A 87 -11.07 4.47 14.25
CA PRO A 87 -11.41 4.26 15.66
C PRO A 87 -10.83 2.94 16.20
N LEU A 88 -10.18 3.01 17.36
CA LEU A 88 -9.64 1.84 18.06
C LEU A 88 -10.77 1.08 18.76
N ARG A 89 -11.16 -0.08 18.21
CA ARG A 89 -12.05 -1.06 18.87
C ARG A 89 -11.26 -2.32 19.19
N LEU A 90 -11.06 -2.59 20.49
CA LEU A 90 -10.33 -3.76 20.98
C LEU A 90 -11.15 -5.03 20.70
N ASN A 91 -10.50 -6.13 20.30
CA ASN A 91 -11.12 -7.42 19.97
C ASN A 91 -12.15 -7.40 18.81
N GLU A 92 -12.30 -6.29 18.08
CA GLU A 92 -13.20 -6.16 16.93
C GLU A 92 -12.41 -5.95 15.62
N LEU A 93 -11.16 -6.43 15.56
CA LEU A 93 -10.28 -6.13 14.44
C LEU A 93 -10.82 -6.66 13.10
N ALA A 94 -11.40 -7.86 13.09
CA ALA A 94 -12.01 -8.41 11.87
C ALA A 94 -13.21 -7.57 11.42
N GLN A 95 -14.13 -7.27 12.35
CA GLN A 95 -15.33 -6.47 12.07
C GLN A 95 -14.98 -5.07 11.55
N VAL A 96 -14.01 -4.38 12.16
CA VAL A 96 -13.57 -3.05 11.68
C VAL A 96 -12.98 -3.15 10.27
N CYS A 97 -12.23 -4.21 9.96
CA CYS A 97 -11.72 -4.45 8.60
C CYS A 97 -12.85 -4.73 7.61
N ASP A 98 -13.85 -5.54 7.98
CA ASP A 98 -15.02 -5.82 7.13
C ASP A 98 -15.84 -4.55 6.86
N GLU A 99 -16.12 -3.74 7.89
CA GLU A 99 -16.79 -2.45 7.75
C GLU A 99 -16.00 -1.48 6.83
N MET A 100 -14.67 -1.52 6.93
CA MET A 100 -13.77 -0.72 6.10
C MET A 100 -13.83 -1.14 4.63
N LEU A 101 -13.81 -2.46 4.37
CA LEU A 101 -13.94 -3.02 3.02
C LEU A 101 -15.35 -2.78 2.42
N ALA A 102 -16.37 -2.65 3.27
CA ALA A 102 -17.74 -2.33 2.87
C ALA A 102 -17.98 -0.84 2.57
N ALA A 103 -17.07 0.05 2.96
CA ALA A 103 -17.24 1.49 2.79
C ALA A 103 -17.16 1.92 1.31
N ASP A 104 -17.88 2.99 0.93
CA ASP A 104 -18.01 3.46 -0.46
C ASP A 104 -16.68 3.65 -1.18
N TRP A 105 -15.70 4.23 -0.49
CA TRP A 105 -14.37 4.44 -1.05
C TRP A 105 -13.68 3.11 -1.36
N ALA A 106 -13.75 2.13 -0.46
CA ALA A 106 -13.14 0.82 -0.66
C ALA A 106 -13.85 0.07 -1.79
N ARG A 107 -15.19 0.13 -1.81
CA ARG A 107 -16.00 -0.43 -2.89
C ARG A 107 -15.63 0.13 -4.26
N GLY A 108 -15.34 1.43 -4.37
CA GLY A 108 -14.84 2.03 -5.61
C GLY A 108 -13.53 1.40 -6.10
N ASN A 109 -12.56 1.23 -5.21
CA ASN A 109 -11.27 0.59 -5.50
C ASN A 109 -11.43 -0.91 -5.82
N ILE A 110 -12.32 -1.60 -5.12
CA ILE A 110 -12.67 -3.00 -5.40
C ILE A 110 -13.33 -3.14 -6.78
N HIS A 111 -14.26 -2.25 -7.14
CA HIS A 111 -14.86 -2.27 -8.47
C HIS A 111 -13.84 -2.05 -9.59
N LYS A 112 -12.82 -1.21 -9.35
CA LYS A 112 -11.68 -1.01 -10.27
C LYS A 112 -10.92 -2.32 -10.51
N LEU A 113 -10.64 -3.09 -9.45
CA LEU A 113 -10.04 -4.43 -9.56
C LEU A 113 -10.95 -5.43 -10.29
N LEU A 114 -12.24 -5.45 -9.95
CA LEU A 114 -13.21 -6.39 -10.54
C LEU A 114 -13.52 -6.08 -12.01
N ALA A 115 -13.31 -4.84 -12.45
CA ALA A 115 -13.47 -4.45 -13.84
C ALA A 115 -12.39 -5.01 -14.78
N GLN A 116 -11.29 -5.57 -14.23
CA GLN A 116 -10.19 -6.10 -15.02
C GLN A 116 -10.14 -7.64 -14.98
N PRO A 117 -9.75 -8.29 -16.10
CA PRO A 117 -9.47 -9.72 -16.10
C PRO A 117 -8.17 -10.00 -15.31
N ALA A 118 -8.29 -10.86 -14.30
CA ALA A 118 -7.17 -11.34 -13.50
C ALA A 118 -7.59 -12.61 -12.76
N ASP A 119 -6.62 -13.49 -12.53
CA ASP A 119 -6.77 -14.69 -11.70
C ASP A 119 -6.72 -14.33 -10.22
N GLU A 120 -5.84 -13.38 -9.87
CA GLU A 120 -5.66 -12.91 -8.51
C GLU A 120 -5.84 -11.39 -8.39
N ARG A 121 -6.64 -10.95 -7.41
CA ARG A 121 -6.92 -9.53 -7.17
C ARG A 121 -6.56 -9.17 -5.75
N HIS A 122 -5.65 -8.20 -5.62
CA HIS A 122 -5.10 -7.79 -4.34
C HIS A 122 -5.49 -6.34 -4.05
N LEU A 123 -6.00 -6.09 -2.85
CA LEU A 123 -6.17 -4.74 -2.34
C LEU A 123 -5.09 -4.47 -1.30
N PHE A 124 -4.25 -3.46 -1.52
CA PHE A 124 -3.21 -3.08 -0.57
C PHE A 124 -3.62 -1.82 0.19
N LEU A 125 -3.75 -1.94 1.51
CA LEU A 125 -4.18 -0.86 2.41
C LEU A 125 -2.99 -0.33 3.21
N PHE A 126 -2.78 0.98 3.15
CA PHE A 126 -1.83 1.69 4.00
C PHE A 126 -2.51 2.75 4.87
N GLY A 127 -1.92 3.04 6.03
CA GLY A 127 -2.33 4.15 6.89
C GLY A 127 -1.76 5.48 6.39
N ARG A 128 -2.51 6.58 6.53
CA ARG A 128 -2.09 7.92 6.05
C ARG A 128 -1.21 8.71 7.04
N ARG A 129 -0.94 8.19 8.25
CA ARG A 129 0.04 8.75 9.20
C ARG A 129 0.71 7.67 10.01
N HIS A 130 1.98 7.90 10.36
CA HIS A 130 2.74 7.11 11.35
C HIS A 130 2.04 7.02 12.73
N GLU A 131 1.29 8.05 13.12
CA GLU A 131 0.49 8.08 14.37
C GLU A 131 -0.89 7.43 14.21
N GLU A 132 -1.30 7.05 13.00
CA GLU A 132 -2.63 6.49 12.70
C GLU A 132 -2.52 5.06 12.12
N GLU A 133 -1.30 4.65 11.78
CA GLU A 133 -0.81 3.26 11.64
C GLU A 133 -1.10 2.39 12.89
N HIS A 134 -1.65 2.97 13.96
CA HIS A 134 -2.07 2.30 15.18
C HIS A 134 -3.09 1.17 14.97
N TYR A 135 -3.89 1.21 13.90
CA TYR A 135 -4.87 0.16 13.67
C TYR A 135 -4.25 -1.06 12.96
N PHE A 136 -3.53 -0.85 11.86
CA PHE A 136 -2.96 -1.95 11.08
C PHE A 136 -1.73 -2.58 11.74
N PHE A 137 -1.00 -1.91 12.64
CA PHE A 137 0.09 -2.62 13.36
C PHE A 137 -0.45 -3.79 14.16
N ARG A 138 -1.65 -3.71 14.76
CA ARG A 138 -2.20 -4.83 15.54
C ARG A 138 -2.44 -6.07 14.68
N LEU A 139 -2.63 -5.89 13.37
CA LEU A 139 -2.77 -6.99 12.42
C LEU A 139 -1.41 -7.65 12.11
N SER A 140 -0.31 -6.89 12.10
CA SER A 140 1.00 -7.36 11.61
C SER A 140 2.10 -7.48 12.67
N ASP A 141 1.92 -6.88 13.85
CA ASP A 141 2.92 -6.79 14.90
C ASP A 141 2.70 -7.87 15.98
N LEU A 142 3.73 -8.07 16.79
CA LEU A 142 3.65 -8.88 18.00
C LEU A 142 3.33 -7.95 19.18
N ASP A 143 2.54 -8.42 20.13
CA ASP A 143 2.37 -7.81 21.44
C ASP A 143 3.66 -7.91 22.26
N ASP A 144 3.67 -7.28 23.42
CA ASP A 144 4.84 -7.25 24.32
C ASP A 144 5.24 -8.65 24.82
N ASP A 145 4.30 -9.61 24.81
CA ASP A 145 4.53 -11.02 25.16
C ASP A 145 5.00 -11.86 23.96
N GLY A 146 5.24 -11.24 22.81
CA GLY A 146 5.69 -11.88 21.57
C GLY A 146 4.59 -12.66 20.84
N LYS A 147 3.31 -12.47 21.19
CA LYS A 147 2.16 -13.12 20.57
C LYS A 147 1.46 -12.16 19.62
N THR A 148 0.80 -12.72 18.60
CA THR A 148 -0.08 -11.94 17.75
C THR A 148 -1.46 -11.86 18.38
N GLU A 149 -2.12 -10.71 18.28
CA GLU A 149 -3.54 -10.62 18.60
C GLU A 149 -4.33 -11.62 17.73
N PRO A 150 -5.20 -12.45 18.31
CA PRO A 150 -6.10 -13.29 17.53
C PRO A 150 -7.11 -12.41 16.80
N VAL A 151 -7.22 -12.61 15.48
CA VAL A 151 -8.14 -11.88 14.63
C VAL A 151 -8.97 -12.90 13.88
N ASP A 152 -10.29 -12.75 13.92
CA ASP A 152 -11.19 -13.60 13.16
C ASP A 152 -10.93 -13.47 11.65
N ASN A 153 -11.35 -14.47 10.89
CA ASN A 153 -11.23 -14.43 9.44
C ASN A 153 -12.11 -13.32 8.86
N LEU A 154 -11.59 -12.60 7.87
CA LEU A 154 -12.34 -11.58 7.14
C LEU A 154 -13.30 -12.22 6.14
N VAL A 155 -14.39 -11.53 5.85
CA VAL A 155 -15.27 -11.88 4.73
C VAL A 155 -14.90 -11.01 3.54
N LEU A 156 -14.07 -11.56 2.64
CA LEU A 156 -13.64 -10.81 1.47
C LEU A 156 -14.79 -10.58 0.47
N PRO A 157 -14.84 -9.40 -0.18
CA PRO A 157 -15.71 -9.17 -1.32
C PRO A 157 -15.46 -10.22 -2.41
N GLN A 158 -16.54 -10.70 -3.03
CA GLN A 158 -16.45 -11.73 -4.07
C GLN A 158 -15.50 -11.29 -5.21
N GLY A 159 -14.57 -12.17 -5.56
CA GLY A 159 -13.58 -11.93 -6.61
C GLY A 159 -12.28 -11.27 -6.15
N ILE A 160 -12.18 -10.88 -4.88
CA ILE A 160 -10.93 -10.44 -4.25
C ILE A 160 -10.22 -11.64 -3.62
N SER A 161 -8.97 -11.85 -4.00
CA SER A 161 -8.13 -12.96 -3.51
C SER A 161 -7.47 -12.59 -2.19
N ASP A 162 -7.03 -11.34 -2.08
CA ASP A 162 -6.16 -10.89 -1.01
C ASP A 162 -6.43 -9.45 -0.58
N VAL A 163 -6.31 -9.23 0.72
CA VAL A 163 -6.17 -7.88 1.28
C VAL A 163 -4.89 -7.80 2.11
N TRP A 164 -4.08 -6.80 1.80
CA TRP A 164 -2.84 -6.50 2.50
C TRP A 164 -3.03 -5.28 3.38
N PHE A 165 -2.43 -5.31 4.56
CA PHE A 165 -2.44 -4.23 5.53
C PHE A 165 -1.01 -3.91 5.89
N ARG A 166 -0.56 -2.69 5.54
CA ARG A 166 0.70 -2.16 6.02
C ARG A 166 0.54 -1.72 7.47
N GLY A 167 1.22 -2.42 8.37
CA GLY A 167 1.37 -2.00 9.76
C GLY A 167 2.60 -1.12 9.95
N ARG A 168 3.33 -1.36 11.05
CA ARG A 168 4.42 -0.48 11.48
C ARG A 168 5.61 -0.50 10.51
N ALA A 169 6.14 0.69 10.26
CA ALA A 169 7.48 0.89 9.70
C ALA A 169 8.48 1.21 10.82
N ARG A 170 9.62 0.54 10.87
CA ARG A 170 10.72 0.86 11.79
C ARG A 170 11.98 1.16 10.99
N LEU A 171 12.61 2.29 11.30
CA LEU A 171 13.98 2.53 10.88
C LEU A 171 14.90 1.56 11.60
N ASP A 172 15.87 1.01 10.89
CA ASP A 172 16.88 0.16 11.51
C ASP A 172 17.59 0.94 12.62
N GLY A 173 17.52 0.42 13.85
CA GLY A 173 17.70 1.18 15.10
C GLY A 173 19.12 1.67 15.37
N ASP A 174 20.09 1.21 14.59
CA ASP A 174 21.51 1.53 14.75
C ASP A 174 22.02 2.68 13.86
N GLN A 175 21.14 3.35 13.11
CA GLN A 175 21.58 4.47 12.26
C GLN A 175 21.74 5.79 13.04
N PRO A 176 22.94 6.43 12.96
CA PRO A 176 23.14 7.77 13.48
C PRO A 176 22.16 8.77 12.84
N ARG A 177 21.67 9.74 13.62
CA ARG A 177 20.71 10.77 13.19
C ARG A 177 21.14 11.61 11.98
N ASP A 178 22.43 11.56 11.61
CA ASP A 178 23.04 12.31 10.52
C ASP A 178 23.33 11.47 9.26
N GLN A 179 22.94 10.19 9.21
CA GLN A 179 23.00 9.40 7.98
C GLN A 179 21.69 9.50 7.17
N PRO A 180 21.75 9.42 5.82
CA PRO A 180 20.55 9.31 5.02
C PRO A 180 19.74 8.09 5.49
N VAL A 181 18.43 8.29 5.60
CA VAL A 181 17.42 7.28 5.96
C VAL A 181 17.74 5.98 5.21
N GLY A 182 18.11 4.93 5.95
CA GLY A 182 18.62 3.67 5.39
C GLY A 182 17.52 2.68 5.05
N THR A 183 17.66 1.48 5.61
CA THR A 183 16.70 0.38 5.46
C THR A 183 15.55 0.55 6.43
N VAL A 184 14.33 0.42 5.92
CA VAL A 184 13.09 0.41 6.71
C VAL A 184 12.60 -1.04 6.80
N GLU A 185 12.41 -1.53 8.02
CA GLU A 185 11.66 -2.75 8.28
C GLU A 185 10.16 -2.42 8.24
N LEU A 186 9.41 -3.13 7.38
CA LEU A 186 7.97 -3.00 7.28
C LEU A 186 7.30 -4.30 7.71
N ARG A 187 6.29 -4.16 8.59
CA ARG A 187 5.46 -5.27 9.05
C ARG A 187 4.14 -5.27 8.31
N LEU A 188 3.83 -6.40 7.67
CA LEU A 188 2.64 -6.58 6.84
C LEU A 188 1.75 -7.67 7.41
N ALA A 189 0.45 -7.48 7.31
CA ALA A 189 -0.54 -8.54 7.45
C ALA A 189 -1.22 -8.76 6.11
N ARG A 190 -1.45 -10.01 5.74
CA ARG A 190 -2.14 -10.42 4.52
C ARG A 190 -3.27 -11.34 4.93
N PHE A 191 -4.49 -11.06 4.49
CA PHE A 191 -5.57 -12.02 4.55
C PHE A 191 -5.80 -12.61 3.16
N HIS A 192 -5.54 -13.90 3.00
CA HIS A 192 -5.77 -14.65 1.76
C HIS A 192 -7.05 -15.46 1.88
N ALA A 193 -7.94 -15.36 0.88
CA ALA A 193 -9.29 -15.94 0.94
C ALA A 193 -9.32 -17.42 1.35
N GLU A 194 -8.36 -18.21 0.88
CA GLU A 194 -8.36 -19.67 1.10
C GLU A 194 -7.54 -20.12 2.32
N SER A 195 -6.57 -19.30 2.76
CA SER A 195 -5.58 -19.72 3.77
C SER A 195 -5.52 -18.81 4.99
N GLY A 196 -6.34 -17.76 5.04
CA GLY A 196 -6.50 -16.89 6.20
C GLY A 196 -5.35 -15.90 6.37
N TRP A 197 -5.05 -15.59 7.64
CA TRP A 197 -4.07 -14.56 8.01
C TRP A 197 -2.61 -15.04 7.90
N HIS A 198 -1.81 -14.22 7.24
CA HIS A 198 -0.35 -14.34 7.14
C HIS A 198 0.31 -13.03 7.57
N ARG A 199 1.52 -13.11 8.11
CA ARG A 199 2.29 -11.95 8.58
C ARG A 199 3.70 -12.00 8.03
N TYR A 200 4.20 -10.85 7.60
CA TYR A 200 5.50 -10.74 6.96
C TYR A 200 6.29 -9.57 7.51
N VAL A 201 7.60 -9.73 7.52
CA VAL A 201 8.57 -8.67 7.78
C VAL A 201 9.39 -8.51 6.51
N VAL A 202 9.31 -7.34 5.88
CA VAL A 202 10.02 -7.02 4.65
C VAL A 202 10.98 -5.85 4.90
N ARG A 203 12.02 -5.75 4.09
CA ARG A 203 13.03 -4.69 4.19
C ARG A 203 13.04 -3.88 2.91
N ILE A 204 12.75 -2.60 3.04
CA ILE A 204 12.79 -1.67 1.91
C ILE A 204 13.91 -0.68 2.13
N GLU A 205 14.77 -0.54 1.12
CA GLU A 205 15.79 0.50 1.13
C GLU A 205 15.20 1.80 0.62
N GLU A 206 15.40 2.89 1.36
CA GLU A 206 14.92 4.23 0.99
C GLU A 206 15.41 4.66 -0.41
N ARG A 207 16.58 4.20 -0.83
CA ARG A 207 17.15 4.52 -2.15
C ARG A 207 16.31 3.97 -3.30
N HIS A 208 15.50 2.94 -3.07
CA HIS A 208 14.64 2.35 -4.10
C HIS A 208 13.26 3.03 -4.19
N LEU A 209 12.98 4.01 -3.33
CA LEU A 209 11.71 4.71 -3.34
C LEU A 209 11.79 5.97 -4.20
N PRO A 210 10.67 6.47 -4.76
CA PRO A 210 10.63 7.79 -5.34
C PRO A 210 10.64 8.87 -4.24
N THR A 211 10.96 10.10 -4.65
CA THR A 211 10.81 11.27 -3.78
C THR A 211 9.36 11.38 -3.32
N PRO A 212 9.11 11.63 -2.01
CA PRO A 212 7.77 11.92 -1.52
C PRO A 212 7.11 13.09 -2.25
N ASN A 213 5.80 13.24 -2.09
CA ASN A 213 5.07 14.35 -2.69
C ASN A 213 5.67 15.71 -2.26
N ARG A 214 5.83 16.64 -3.20
CA ARG A 214 6.50 17.95 -3.03
C ARG A 214 5.93 18.83 -1.91
N HIS A 215 4.76 18.50 -1.39
CA HIS A 215 4.10 19.18 -0.28
C HIS A 215 4.54 18.66 1.09
N ILE A 216 5.40 17.64 1.14
CA ILE A 216 6.04 17.11 2.34
C ILE A 216 7.41 17.80 2.47
N THR A 217 7.54 18.73 3.43
CA THR A 217 8.69 19.64 3.55
C THR A 217 9.89 19.07 4.31
N ASP A 218 9.77 17.88 4.91
CA ASP A 218 10.78 17.32 5.82
C ASP A 218 11.54 16.13 5.23
N ASP A 219 11.69 16.09 3.89
CA ASP A 219 12.49 15.05 3.24
C ASP A 219 13.98 15.23 3.54
N ARG A 220 14.53 14.37 4.40
CA ARG A 220 15.93 14.41 4.85
C ARG A 220 16.89 13.72 3.89
N VAL A 221 16.40 13.10 2.82
CA VAL A 221 17.24 12.36 1.88
C VAL A 221 17.80 13.31 0.82
N PRO A 222 19.12 13.28 0.55
CA PRO A 222 19.74 14.14 -0.45
C PRO A 222 19.12 13.96 -1.84
N ALA A 223 19.01 15.07 -2.57
CA ALA A 223 18.56 15.05 -3.96
C ALA A 223 19.49 14.17 -4.82
N GLY A 224 18.90 13.33 -5.69
CA GLY A 224 19.63 12.43 -6.57
C GLY A 224 20.12 11.13 -5.93
N TRP A 225 19.92 10.92 -4.62
CA TRP A 225 20.29 9.68 -3.93
C TRP A 225 19.33 8.51 -4.21
N ARG A 226 18.07 8.84 -4.53
CA ARG A 226 17.04 7.85 -4.85
C ARG A 226 17.09 7.41 -6.32
N HIS A 227 17.01 6.10 -6.52
CA HIS A 227 17.01 5.39 -7.79
C HIS A 227 15.85 4.37 -7.81
N PRO A 228 14.59 4.85 -7.94
CA PRO A 228 13.43 3.96 -7.95
C PRO A 228 13.46 3.00 -9.14
N LYS A 229 12.86 1.82 -8.94
CA LYS A 229 12.75 0.79 -9.97
C LYS A 229 12.01 1.34 -11.19
N VAL A 230 12.53 1.06 -12.39
CA VAL A 230 11.82 1.38 -13.62
C VAL A 230 10.73 0.34 -13.84
N ARG A 231 9.48 0.75 -13.66
CA ARG A 231 8.30 -0.11 -13.88
C ARG A 231 7.81 0.08 -15.31
N SER A 232 8.22 -0.79 -16.23
CA SER A 232 7.77 -0.73 -17.62
C SER A 232 6.30 -1.14 -17.73
N THR A 233 5.52 -0.44 -18.55
CA THR A 233 4.12 -0.80 -18.85
C THR A 233 3.99 -1.87 -19.94
N ARG A 234 5.12 -2.38 -20.47
CA ARG A 234 5.17 -3.39 -21.53
C ARG A 234 5.90 -4.66 -21.06
N PRO A 235 5.55 -5.85 -21.59
CA PRO A 235 6.45 -6.99 -21.58
C PRO A 235 7.80 -6.54 -22.15
N ALA A 236 8.91 -6.98 -21.57
CA ALA A 236 10.18 -6.90 -22.28
C ALA A 236 9.99 -7.79 -23.51
N ASP A 237 10.02 -7.19 -24.71
CA ASP A 237 10.14 -7.94 -25.94
C ASP A 237 11.53 -8.58 -25.91
N ASP A 238 11.57 -9.91 -25.69
CA ASP A 238 12.72 -10.75 -26.07
C ASP A 238 12.48 -11.29 -27.49
#